data_AF-A0A2G8SHT1-F1
#
_entry.id   AF-A0A2G8SHT1-F1
#
_cell.length_a   1.000
_cell.length_b   1.000
_cell.length_c   1.000
_cell.angle_alpha   90.00
_cell.angle_beta   90.00
_cell.angle_gamma   90.00
#
_symmetry.space_group_name_H-M   'P 1'
#
loop_
_entity.id
_entity.type
_entity.pdbx_description
1 polymer ?
#
loop_
_entity_poly.entity_id
_entity_poly.type
_entity_poly.pdbx_seq_one_letter_code
_entity_poly.pdbx_strand_id
1 'polypeptide(L)'
;MPPGPKENIYRQHREYLATQTQQTSKSKPGKAKTTAQQAANTVSTATTNKRAGDTQVAPDGVEVKRRRAIAAGGAPPPDPDGNPPPGVIDEDDEPEPVRPKNPAWASAVWALDANASDATRTTLGYRKIYVAVRLLLRLCSEYAKHAHILAYGIKYHTASAEDRPGCGQDAYNDDVEAEELWPLWVKYFPELEDHLDYLADNPPLIFNIANFAAGVASKVRSDDLGRINDRIVDLCAFEDPRLLNIKDNRGWQDSRTGRLLCPLRYLQKFDSDPGRFCTNVRNRLVRIFSTDYPSFLYDLSLVNADDPVAGFLRGEVLVNVYKSVMTGKSSVFQASGRSTRGQKSVAAVHKMCQVNLHSIIYVALLARSALGDNEWSDVDGKFWKAENFVSSVAEIAWTFPAWYDEIISWWNRQIFGDDEELDSDAERDLEGTAFYAIMAQQGMRGASGSGTNDNDGNDNDNGNTAASGSVGGESATAGSSHATE
;
A
#
# COMPACT_ATOMS: atom_id res chain seq x y z
N MET A 1 -6.98 -14.67 -33.74
CA MET A 1 -5.72 -14.21 -33.12
C MET A 1 -5.75 -14.66 -31.67
N PRO A 2 -4.62 -15.12 -31.10
CA PRO A 2 -4.59 -15.46 -29.67
C PRO A 2 -4.88 -14.20 -28.84
N PRO A 3 -5.56 -14.32 -27.70
CA PRO A 3 -6.00 -13.17 -26.92
C PRO A 3 -4.78 -12.43 -26.36
N GLY A 4 -4.73 -11.13 -26.60
CA GLY A 4 -3.69 -10.24 -26.10
C GLY A 4 -3.91 -9.82 -24.63
N PRO A 5 -3.02 -8.99 -24.07
CA PRO A 5 -2.93 -8.61 -22.65
C PRO A 5 -4.19 -7.99 -22.02
N LYS A 6 -5.21 -7.69 -22.83
CA LYS A 6 -6.51 -7.17 -22.40
C LYS A 6 -7.28 -8.14 -21.51
N GLU A 7 -6.99 -9.45 -21.54
CA GLU A 7 -7.73 -10.39 -20.69
C GLU A 7 -7.20 -10.44 -19.24
N ASN A 8 -5.93 -10.15 -18.97
CA ASN A 8 -5.31 -10.43 -17.66
C ASN A 8 -5.69 -9.40 -16.58
N ILE A 9 -5.67 -8.10 -16.92
CA ILE A 9 -6.03 -7.02 -15.97
C ILE A 9 -7.53 -7.08 -15.61
N TYR A 10 -8.38 -7.33 -16.60
CA TYR A 10 -9.83 -7.50 -16.39
C TYR A 10 -10.18 -8.84 -15.72
N ARG A 11 -9.39 -9.90 -15.94
CA ARG A 11 -9.51 -11.19 -15.23
C ARG A 11 -9.12 -11.05 -13.76
N GLN A 12 -8.00 -10.39 -13.44
CA GLN A 12 -7.58 -10.11 -12.06
C GLN A 12 -8.62 -9.27 -11.29
N HIS A 13 -9.20 -8.26 -11.93
CA HIS A 13 -10.27 -7.46 -11.33
C HIS A 13 -11.59 -8.25 -11.17
N ARG A 14 -11.97 -9.10 -12.15
CA ARG A 14 -13.14 -9.98 -12.05
C ARG A 14 -12.97 -11.07 -10.99
N GLU A 15 -11.80 -11.66 -10.86
CA GLU A 15 -11.47 -12.66 -9.84
C GLU A 15 -11.47 -12.04 -8.43
N TYR A 16 -11.02 -10.79 -8.30
CA TYR A 16 -11.14 -9.99 -7.08
C TYR A 16 -12.60 -9.67 -6.70
N LEU A 17 -13.45 -9.28 -7.65
CA LEU A 17 -14.88 -9.03 -7.40
C LEU A 17 -15.64 -10.34 -7.07
N ALA A 18 -15.26 -11.46 -7.70
CA ALA A 18 -15.83 -12.78 -7.45
C ALA A 18 -15.50 -13.30 -6.04
N THR A 19 -14.28 -13.08 -5.56
CA THR A 19 -13.84 -13.47 -4.21
C THR A 19 -14.51 -12.64 -3.10
N GLN A 20 -14.79 -11.36 -3.35
CA GLN A 20 -15.56 -10.49 -2.42
C GLN A 20 -17.04 -10.87 -2.30
N THR A 21 -17.67 -11.30 -3.41
CA THR A 21 -19.09 -11.71 -3.43
C THR A 21 -19.31 -13.04 -2.69
N GLN A 22 -18.31 -13.92 -2.67
CA GLN A 22 -18.38 -15.21 -1.96
C GLN A 22 -18.13 -15.08 -0.44
N GLN A 23 -17.42 -14.04 0.01
CA GLN A 23 -17.18 -13.79 1.44
C GLN A 23 -18.36 -13.06 2.11
N THR A 24 -19.06 -12.18 1.39
CA THR A 24 -20.22 -11.44 1.90
C THR A 24 -21.50 -12.29 2.01
N SER A 25 -21.60 -13.41 1.27
CA SER A 25 -22.76 -14.32 1.33
C SER A 25 -22.71 -15.34 2.47
N LYS A 26 -21.62 -15.43 3.24
CA LYS A 26 -21.45 -16.42 4.34
C LYS A 26 -21.57 -15.88 5.77
N SER A 27 -21.88 -14.59 5.99
CA SER A 27 -22.14 -14.08 7.35
C SER A 27 -23.64 -14.10 7.70
N LYS A 28 -24.04 -15.02 8.58
CA LYS A 28 -25.37 -15.03 9.24
C LYS A 28 -25.61 -13.72 10.03
N PRO A 29 -26.88 -13.26 10.16
CA PRO A 29 -27.19 -11.99 10.80
C PRO A 29 -27.04 -12.10 12.34
N GLY A 30 -26.09 -11.35 12.89
CA GLY A 30 -25.88 -11.19 14.32
C GLY A 30 -26.82 -10.14 14.92
N LYS A 31 -27.53 -10.53 15.99
CA LYS A 31 -28.54 -9.75 16.72
C LYS A 31 -28.03 -8.40 17.24
N ALA A 32 -28.91 -7.40 17.16
CA ALA A 32 -28.76 -6.08 17.78
C ALA A 32 -28.66 -6.16 19.32
N LYS A 33 -27.80 -5.32 19.91
CA LYS A 33 -27.88 -4.95 21.33
C LYS A 33 -27.75 -3.44 21.51
N THR A 34 -28.63 -2.96 22.37
CA THR A 34 -29.01 -1.60 22.74
C THR A 34 -28.03 -0.89 23.66
N THR A 35 -28.11 0.45 23.57
CA THR A 35 -27.45 1.50 24.35
C THR A 35 -27.81 1.51 25.85
N ALA A 36 -26.83 1.85 26.68
CA ALA A 36 -26.84 2.52 28.02
C ALA A 36 -25.64 1.95 28.82
N GLN A 37 -24.81 2.68 29.57
CA GLN A 37 -25.13 3.80 30.45
C GLN A 37 -23.83 4.41 31.04
N GLN A 38 -23.83 5.74 31.15
CA GLN A 38 -23.32 6.58 32.26
C GLN A 38 -21.82 6.87 32.50
N ALA A 39 -21.69 8.08 33.03
CA ALA A 39 -20.54 8.95 33.19
C ALA A 39 -20.04 9.02 34.65
N ALA A 40 -19.03 9.87 34.82
CA ALA A 40 -18.62 10.63 36.03
C ALA A 40 -17.41 10.10 36.82
N ASN A 41 -16.32 10.87 36.81
CA ASN A 41 -15.68 11.46 37.99
C ASN A 41 -14.55 12.40 37.52
N THR A 42 -14.58 13.72 37.76
CA THR A 42 -14.42 14.54 39.00
C THR A 42 -13.03 15.18 39.05
N VAL A 43 -13.08 16.48 39.33
CA VAL A 43 -12.05 17.51 39.36
C VAL A 43 -10.93 17.24 40.36
N SER A 44 -9.72 17.74 40.08
CA SER A 44 -8.80 18.24 41.11
C SER A 44 -8.00 19.44 40.61
N THR A 45 -8.26 20.56 41.26
CA THR A 45 -7.58 21.86 41.23
C THR A 45 -6.17 21.81 41.83
N ALA A 46 -5.25 22.60 41.27
CA ALA A 46 -4.15 23.20 42.04
C ALA A 46 -3.88 24.62 41.52
N THR A 47 -4.00 25.58 42.43
CA THR A 47 -3.81 27.03 42.26
C THR A 47 -2.51 27.44 42.94
N THR A 48 -1.94 28.58 42.51
CA THR A 48 -0.92 29.49 43.13
C THR A 48 0.39 29.59 42.31
N ASN A 49 1.01 30.76 42.11
CA ASN A 49 0.64 32.15 42.41
C ASN A 49 1.46 33.14 41.54
N LYS A 50 0.87 34.32 41.37
CA LYS A 50 1.38 35.58 40.78
C LYS A 50 2.83 35.96 41.16
N ARG A 51 3.48 36.70 40.26
CA ARG A 51 4.07 37.99 40.63
C ARG A 51 3.91 39.03 39.51
N ALA A 52 3.41 40.19 39.90
CA ALA A 52 3.04 41.32 39.07
C ALA A 52 4.18 42.35 38.98
N GLY A 53 4.09 43.22 37.98
CA GLY A 53 4.84 44.47 37.86
C GLY A 53 4.21 45.33 36.76
N ASP A 54 3.26 46.18 37.16
CA ASP A 54 2.60 47.20 36.34
C ASP A 54 3.57 48.33 35.91
N THR A 55 3.32 49.00 34.79
CA THR A 55 2.93 50.43 34.75
C THR A 55 2.35 50.79 33.36
N GLN A 56 1.23 51.52 33.41
CA GLN A 56 0.34 52.02 32.36
C GLN A 56 1.02 53.00 31.36
N VAL A 57 0.48 53.35 30.18
CA VAL A 57 -0.65 54.28 29.95
C VAL A 57 -1.13 54.18 28.47
N ALA A 58 -2.45 54.18 28.26
CA ALA A 58 -3.22 54.25 26.99
C ALA A 58 -3.68 55.72 26.72
N PRO A 59 -4.54 56.12 25.74
CA PRO A 59 -5.57 55.35 25.01
C PRO A 59 -5.88 55.81 23.55
N ASP A 60 -7.07 55.42 23.07
CA ASP A 60 -7.84 55.76 21.85
C ASP A 60 -7.83 54.65 20.77
N GLY A 61 -8.94 54.13 20.25
CA GLY A 61 -10.37 54.40 20.46
C GLY A 61 -11.20 53.88 19.26
N VAL A 62 -12.22 53.05 19.58
CA VAL A 62 -13.60 53.03 19.01
C VAL A 62 -13.89 52.44 17.60
N GLU A 63 -14.29 51.16 17.61
CA GLU A 63 -15.62 50.59 17.21
C GLU A 63 -16.59 51.38 16.30
N VAL A 64 -17.13 50.76 15.24
CA VAL A 64 -18.45 51.15 14.69
C VAL A 64 -19.36 49.95 14.40
N LYS A 65 -20.53 49.97 15.05
CA LYS A 65 -21.66 49.03 14.99
C LYS A 65 -22.53 49.19 13.75
N ARG A 66 -23.13 48.06 13.35
CA ARG A 66 -24.30 47.88 12.47
C ARG A 66 -25.50 48.78 12.84
N ARG A 67 -26.21 49.29 11.82
CA ARG A 67 -27.64 49.67 11.88
C ARG A 67 -28.39 49.27 10.60
N ARG A 68 -29.61 48.75 10.80
CA ARG A 68 -30.69 48.52 9.82
C ARG A 68 -31.52 49.81 9.63
N ALA A 69 -32.10 50.02 8.44
CA ALA A 69 -33.31 50.81 8.15
C ALA A 69 -33.88 50.27 6.81
N ILE A 70 -35.08 49.67 6.73
CA ILE A 70 -36.47 50.18 6.60
C ILE A 70 -36.75 50.97 5.29
N ALA A 71 -37.87 50.59 4.66
CA ALA A 71 -38.34 50.84 3.30
C ALA A 71 -39.04 52.19 3.03
N ALA A 72 -39.08 52.57 1.73
CA ALA A 72 -40.12 53.30 0.98
C ALA A 72 -39.75 53.12 -0.52
N GLY A 73 -40.60 52.83 -1.50
CA GLY A 73 -42.00 53.18 -1.72
C GLY A 73 -42.07 54.10 -2.94
N GLY A 74 -42.27 53.54 -4.15
CA GLY A 74 -42.51 54.32 -5.38
C GLY A 74 -42.44 53.49 -6.66
N ALA A 75 -43.60 53.15 -7.24
CA ALA A 75 -43.73 52.51 -8.54
C ALA A 75 -43.85 53.57 -9.66
N PRO A 76 -43.26 53.37 -10.86
CA PRO A 76 -43.54 54.18 -12.05
C PRO A 76 -44.84 53.75 -12.75
N PRO A 77 -45.46 54.62 -13.57
CA PRO A 77 -46.76 54.35 -14.21
C PRO A 77 -46.66 53.31 -15.34
N PRO A 78 -47.78 52.65 -15.72
CA PRO A 78 -47.79 51.57 -16.70
C PRO A 78 -47.71 52.10 -18.14
N ASP A 79 -46.86 51.45 -18.94
CA ASP A 79 -46.71 51.66 -20.38
C ASP A 79 -47.82 50.88 -21.13
N PRO A 80 -48.57 51.49 -22.07
CA PRO A 80 -49.65 50.83 -22.78
C PRO A 80 -49.16 50.35 -24.14
N ASP A 81 -48.45 49.23 -24.20
CA ASP A 81 -48.33 48.48 -25.44
C ASP A 81 -48.14 46.98 -25.18
N GLY A 82 -49.16 46.21 -25.56
CA GLY A 82 -49.29 44.79 -25.31
C GLY A 82 -48.46 43.92 -26.25
N ASN A 83 -47.17 43.76 -25.93
CA ASN A 83 -46.38 42.64 -26.42
C ASN A 83 -46.18 41.62 -25.29
N PRO A 84 -46.54 40.34 -25.48
CA PRO A 84 -46.22 39.31 -24.49
C PRO A 84 -44.70 39.17 -24.36
N PRO A 85 -44.16 39.01 -23.14
CA PRO A 85 -42.72 38.83 -22.97
C PRO A 85 -42.26 37.54 -23.68
N PRO A 86 -41.01 37.52 -24.20
CA PRO A 86 -40.40 36.29 -24.68
C PRO A 86 -40.48 35.23 -23.58
N GLY A 87 -40.81 34.00 -23.98
CA GLY A 87 -41.03 32.88 -23.06
C GLY A 87 -39.98 32.84 -21.95
N VAL A 88 -40.48 32.77 -20.72
CA VAL A 88 -39.69 32.39 -19.56
C VAL A 88 -39.02 31.08 -19.93
N ILE A 89 -37.72 31.13 -20.16
CA ILE A 89 -36.89 29.94 -20.08
C ILE A 89 -36.96 29.63 -18.59
N ASP A 90 -37.56 28.50 -18.22
CA ASP A 90 -37.58 28.05 -16.83
C ASP A 90 -36.12 28.01 -16.35
N GLU A 91 -35.71 28.99 -15.54
CA GLU A 91 -34.36 29.07 -14.93
C GLU A 91 -34.16 28.01 -13.83
N ASP A 92 -35.11 27.09 -13.66
CA ASP A 92 -35.21 26.13 -12.55
C ASP A 92 -34.76 24.70 -12.90
N ASP A 93 -34.17 24.45 -14.07
CA ASP A 93 -33.67 23.12 -14.48
C ASP A 93 -32.14 22.95 -14.26
N GLU A 94 -31.53 23.73 -13.37
CA GLU A 94 -30.19 23.40 -12.86
C GLU A 94 -30.30 22.16 -11.95
N PRO A 95 -29.63 21.04 -12.28
CA PRO A 95 -29.73 19.83 -11.48
C PRO A 95 -29.27 20.10 -10.04
N GLU A 96 -30.01 19.57 -9.05
CA GLU A 96 -29.63 19.75 -7.65
C GLU A 96 -28.17 19.27 -7.43
N PRO A 97 -27.32 20.07 -6.75
CA PRO A 97 -25.93 19.70 -6.53
C PRO A 97 -25.83 18.40 -5.76
N VAL A 98 -24.90 17.54 -6.18
CA VAL A 98 -24.74 16.21 -5.61
C VAL A 98 -24.32 16.37 -4.15
N ARG A 99 -25.00 15.67 -3.24
CA ARG A 99 -24.64 15.67 -1.82
C ARG A 99 -23.66 14.53 -1.53
N PRO A 100 -22.65 14.75 -0.66
CA PRO A 100 -21.77 13.67 -0.26
C PRO A 100 -22.55 12.64 0.57
N LYS A 101 -22.33 11.35 0.31
CA LYS A 101 -22.94 10.26 1.11
C LYS A 101 -22.54 10.34 2.58
N ASN A 102 -21.31 10.79 2.86
CA ASN A 102 -20.79 11.07 4.20
C ASN A 102 -20.33 12.54 4.30
N PRO A 103 -21.13 13.43 4.93
CA PRO A 103 -20.74 14.83 5.13
C PRO A 103 -19.46 15.04 5.96
N ALA A 104 -19.15 14.11 6.88
CA ALA A 104 -17.93 14.19 7.68
C ALA A 104 -16.69 13.87 6.83
N TRP A 105 -16.80 12.91 5.90
CA TRP A 105 -15.75 12.64 4.92
C TRP A 105 -15.51 13.85 4.04
N ALA A 106 -16.56 14.46 3.48
CA ALA A 106 -16.41 15.64 2.63
C ALA A 106 -15.71 16.78 3.39
N SER A 107 -16.13 17.05 4.64
CA SER A 107 -15.48 18.03 5.51
C SER A 107 -14.00 17.73 5.75
N ALA A 108 -13.66 16.45 5.97
CA ALA A 108 -12.29 16.00 6.17
C ALA A 108 -11.43 16.16 4.91
N VAL A 109 -11.99 15.88 3.73
CA VAL A 109 -11.32 16.04 2.43
C VAL A 109 -11.10 17.52 2.09
N TRP A 110 -12.07 18.40 2.37
CA TRP A 110 -11.89 19.84 2.23
C TRP A 110 -10.81 20.40 3.17
N ALA A 111 -10.63 19.77 4.33
CA ALA A 111 -9.65 20.18 5.35
C ALA A 111 -8.25 19.57 5.17
N LEU A 112 -7.99 18.83 4.09
CA LEU A 112 -6.71 18.17 3.85
C LEU A 112 -5.56 19.18 3.83
N ASP A 113 -4.58 18.94 4.70
CA ASP A 113 -3.33 19.68 4.73
C ASP A 113 -2.18 18.69 4.96
N ALA A 114 -1.26 18.64 3.99
CA ALA A 114 -0.08 17.78 4.07
C ALA A 114 0.80 18.14 5.27
N ASN A 115 0.80 19.40 5.71
CA ASN A 115 1.65 19.97 6.75
C ASN A 115 1.09 19.97 8.16
N ALA A 116 -0.18 19.60 8.32
CA ALA A 116 -0.82 19.54 9.63
C ALA A 116 -0.08 18.66 10.65
N SER A 117 -0.29 18.91 11.94
CA SER A 117 0.17 18.03 13.02
C SER A 117 -0.71 16.78 13.13
N ASP A 118 -0.25 15.68 13.72
CA ASP A 118 -1.09 14.48 13.93
C ASP A 118 -2.34 14.78 14.77
N ALA A 119 -2.22 15.69 15.74
CA ALA A 119 -3.36 16.18 16.53
C ALA A 119 -4.38 16.90 15.64
N THR A 120 -3.92 17.81 14.78
CA THR A 120 -4.78 18.52 13.81
C THR A 120 -5.48 17.55 12.86
N ARG A 121 -4.77 16.56 12.31
CA ARG A 121 -5.36 15.53 11.44
C ARG A 121 -6.43 14.70 12.15
N THR A 122 -6.22 14.43 13.44
CA THR A 122 -7.18 13.70 14.27
C THR A 122 -8.44 14.54 14.51
N THR A 123 -8.26 15.80 14.92
CA THR A 123 -9.36 16.74 15.17
C THR A 123 -10.20 17.00 13.91
N LEU A 124 -9.56 17.13 12.75
CA LEU A 124 -10.22 17.38 11.46
C LEU A 124 -10.65 16.09 10.73
N GLY A 125 -10.48 14.92 11.36
CA GLY A 125 -11.04 13.65 10.87
C GLY A 125 -10.30 12.97 9.72
N TYR A 126 -9.21 13.53 9.18
CA TYR A 126 -8.49 12.96 8.03
C TYR A 126 -7.21 12.17 8.37
N ARG A 127 -6.94 11.85 9.65
CA ARG A 127 -5.77 11.04 10.03
C ARG A 127 -5.70 9.70 9.28
N LYS A 128 -6.84 9.02 9.09
CA LYS A 128 -6.91 7.76 8.34
C LYS A 128 -6.54 7.96 6.86
N ILE A 129 -7.03 9.04 6.24
CA ILE A 129 -6.70 9.42 4.86
C ILE A 129 -5.19 9.65 4.75
N TYR A 130 -4.59 10.40 5.67
CA TYR A 130 -3.14 10.63 5.69
C TYR A 130 -2.34 9.32 5.76
N VAL A 131 -2.70 8.40 6.67
CA VAL A 131 -2.02 7.10 6.78
C VAL A 131 -2.17 6.27 5.49
N ALA A 132 -3.36 6.26 4.89
CA ALA A 132 -3.62 5.49 3.68
C ALA A 132 -2.90 6.06 2.45
N VAL A 133 -2.92 7.39 2.28
CA VAL A 133 -2.20 8.09 1.20
C VAL A 133 -0.70 7.84 1.31
N ARG A 134 -0.14 7.73 2.51
CA ARG A 134 1.28 7.37 2.67
C ARG A 134 1.60 6.00 2.07
N LEU A 135 0.73 5.00 2.18
CA LEU A 135 0.94 3.73 1.47
C LEU A 135 0.74 3.93 -0.03
N LEU A 136 -0.38 4.53 -0.43
CA LEU A 136 -0.74 4.73 -1.83
C LEU A 136 0.41 5.32 -2.65
N LEU A 137 1.11 6.30 -2.10
CA LEU A 137 2.25 6.96 -2.75
C LEU A 137 3.46 6.05 -2.95
N ARG A 138 3.66 5.03 -2.10
CA ARG A 138 4.66 3.99 -2.34
C ARG A 138 4.24 3.02 -3.46
N LEU A 139 2.95 2.97 -3.77
CA LEU A 139 2.35 2.07 -4.76
C LEU A 139 2.10 2.73 -6.11
N CYS A 140 2.17 4.06 -6.21
CA CYS A 140 1.99 4.83 -7.44
C CYS A 140 3.33 5.30 -8.07
N SER A 141 4.48 4.92 -7.50
CA SER A 141 5.81 5.44 -7.85
C SER A 141 5.97 6.96 -7.62
N GLU A 142 7.20 7.47 -7.75
CA GLU A 142 7.42 8.93 -7.76
C GLU A 142 6.92 9.53 -9.08
N TYR A 143 6.56 10.82 -9.06
CA TYR A 143 6.15 11.62 -10.24
C TYR A 143 4.81 11.27 -10.90
N ALA A 144 4.05 10.32 -10.36
CA ALA A 144 2.70 10.03 -10.86
C ALA A 144 1.80 11.28 -10.85
N LYS A 145 1.03 11.47 -11.93
CA LYS A 145 0.18 12.65 -12.12
C LYS A 145 -1.14 12.50 -11.37
N HIS A 146 -1.12 12.61 -10.05
CA HIS A 146 -2.27 12.35 -9.17
C HIS A 146 -3.57 13.08 -9.57
N ALA A 147 -3.49 14.35 -9.99
CA ALA A 147 -4.66 15.09 -10.44
C ALA A 147 -5.27 14.48 -11.71
N HIS A 148 -4.43 14.03 -12.66
CA HIS A 148 -4.87 13.36 -13.87
C HIS A 148 -5.46 11.98 -13.56
N ILE A 149 -4.82 11.18 -12.71
CA ILE A 149 -5.31 9.86 -12.29
C ILE A 149 -6.70 9.97 -11.65
N LEU A 150 -6.88 10.92 -10.73
CA LEU A 150 -8.17 11.13 -10.07
C LEU A 150 -9.23 11.64 -11.05
N ALA A 151 -8.91 12.64 -11.89
CA ALA A 151 -9.83 13.19 -12.87
C ALA A 151 -10.25 12.12 -13.90
N TYR A 152 -9.32 11.30 -14.36
CA TYR A 152 -9.55 10.16 -15.24
C TYR A 152 -10.53 9.18 -14.61
N GLY A 153 -10.21 8.72 -13.40
CA GLY A 153 -11.04 7.77 -12.66
C GLY A 153 -12.45 8.25 -12.41
N ILE A 154 -12.61 9.50 -11.97
CA ILE A 154 -13.91 10.11 -11.72
C ILE A 154 -14.69 10.31 -13.02
N LYS A 155 -14.03 10.69 -14.11
CA LYS A 155 -14.72 10.92 -15.40
C LYS A 155 -15.18 9.63 -16.06
N TYR A 156 -14.40 8.55 -15.94
CA TYR A 156 -14.60 7.32 -16.71
C TYR A 156 -15.02 6.11 -15.85
N HIS A 157 -15.35 6.28 -14.56
CA HIS A 157 -15.76 5.15 -13.71
C HIS A 157 -17.02 4.44 -14.20
N THR A 158 -17.93 5.15 -14.89
CA THR A 158 -19.15 4.57 -15.49
C THR A 158 -18.92 4.01 -16.89
N ALA A 159 -17.81 4.38 -17.54
CA ALA A 159 -17.49 3.92 -18.87
C ALA A 159 -17.08 2.44 -18.85
N SER A 160 -17.46 1.73 -19.90
CA SER A 160 -16.99 0.36 -20.11
C SER A 160 -15.48 0.37 -20.33
N ALA A 161 -14.85 -0.75 -19.96
CA ALA A 161 -13.44 -1.05 -20.19
C ALA A 161 -12.88 -0.60 -21.55
N GLU A 162 -13.66 -0.83 -22.61
CA GLU A 162 -13.27 -0.63 -24.00
C GLU A 162 -13.38 0.84 -24.42
N ASP A 163 -14.20 1.63 -23.71
CA ASP A 163 -14.46 3.03 -24.00
C ASP A 163 -13.53 4.00 -23.23
N ARG A 164 -12.70 3.47 -22.32
CA ARG A 164 -11.80 4.30 -21.52
C ARG A 164 -10.57 4.72 -22.35
N PRO A 165 -10.09 5.97 -22.23
CA PRO A 165 -9.00 6.47 -23.06
C PRO A 165 -7.70 5.67 -22.94
N GLY A 166 -7.39 5.11 -21.77
CA GLY A 166 -6.19 4.27 -21.59
C GLY A 166 -6.28 2.92 -22.32
N CYS A 167 -7.47 2.48 -22.75
CA CYS A 167 -7.65 1.20 -23.41
C CYS A 167 -7.19 1.24 -24.87
N GLY A 168 -6.38 0.25 -25.28
CA GLY A 168 -6.00 0.07 -26.67
C GLY A 168 -4.99 1.08 -27.20
N GLN A 169 -4.25 1.75 -26.31
CA GLN A 169 -3.17 2.65 -26.68
C GLN A 169 -1.95 1.90 -27.22
N ASP A 170 -1.26 2.48 -28.20
CA ASP A 170 -0.06 1.89 -28.81
C ASP A 170 1.23 2.16 -28.00
N ALA A 171 1.17 3.09 -27.04
CA ALA A 171 2.30 3.52 -26.22
C ALA A 171 1.86 3.80 -24.79
N TYR A 172 2.80 3.71 -23.84
CA TYR A 172 2.53 4.10 -22.46
C TYR A 172 2.41 5.63 -22.37
N ASN A 173 1.27 6.11 -21.89
CA ASN A 173 0.97 7.52 -21.78
C ASN A 173 0.19 7.83 -20.49
N ASP A 174 -0.14 9.10 -20.27
CA ASP A 174 -0.80 9.55 -19.04
C ASP A 174 -2.15 8.85 -18.79
N ASP A 175 -2.92 8.55 -19.83
CA ASP A 175 -4.21 7.86 -19.71
C ASP A 175 -4.02 6.37 -19.39
N VAL A 176 -2.98 5.73 -19.94
CA VAL A 176 -2.59 4.35 -19.59
C VAL A 176 -2.16 4.27 -18.13
N GLU A 177 -1.30 5.19 -17.69
CA GLU A 177 -0.87 5.30 -16.29
C GLU A 177 -2.08 5.52 -15.37
N ALA A 178 -3.01 6.38 -15.78
CA ALA A 178 -4.24 6.64 -15.02
C ALA A 178 -5.14 5.40 -14.91
N GLU A 179 -5.32 4.65 -15.99
CA GLU A 179 -6.06 3.38 -15.97
C GLU A 179 -5.41 2.36 -15.03
N GLU A 180 -4.07 2.25 -15.03
CA GLU A 180 -3.33 1.32 -14.18
C GLU A 180 -3.38 1.72 -12.70
N LEU A 181 -3.25 3.01 -12.38
CA LEU A 181 -3.11 3.50 -11.02
C LEU A 181 -4.44 3.84 -10.33
N TRP A 182 -5.51 4.13 -11.08
CA TRP A 182 -6.82 4.46 -10.52
C TRP A 182 -7.37 3.39 -9.55
N PRO A 183 -7.28 2.08 -9.82
CA PRO A 183 -7.73 1.05 -8.89
C PRO A 183 -7.05 1.13 -7.51
N LEU A 184 -5.79 1.60 -7.44
CA LEU A 184 -5.10 1.79 -6.16
C LEU A 184 -5.70 2.95 -5.36
N TRP A 185 -6.09 4.04 -6.04
CA TRP A 185 -6.78 5.15 -5.39
C TRP A 185 -8.11 4.71 -4.80
N VAL A 186 -8.93 3.99 -5.56
CA VAL A 186 -10.20 3.42 -5.08
C VAL A 186 -9.97 2.50 -3.89
N LYS A 187 -8.98 1.61 -3.98
CA LYS A 187 -8.67 0.61 -2.94
C LYS A 187 -8.19 1.23 -1.63
N TYR A 188 -7.33 2.25 -1.69
CA TYR A 188 -6.63 2.76 -0.50
C TYR A 188 -7.14 4.10 -0.01
N PHE A 189 -7.65 4.98 -0.88
CA PHE A 189 -8.18 6.26 -0.42
C PHE A 189 -9.55 6.04 0.24
N PRO A 190 -9.71 6.32 1.55
CA PRO A 190 -10.94 5.98 2.27
C PRO A 190 -12.17 6.63 1.64
N GLU A 191 -13.23 5.83 1.42
CA GLU A 191 -14.54 6.26 0.90
C GLU A 191 -14.50 7.00 -0.46
N LEU A 192 -13.42 6.87 -1.25
CA LEU A 192 -13.33 7.52 -2.55
C LEU A 192 -14.43 7.07 -3.51
N GLU A 193 -14.62 5.74 -3.62
CA GLU A 193 -15.62 5.11 -4.50
C GLU A 193 -17.05 5.53 -4.16
N ASP A 194 -17.31 5.74 -2.87
CA ASP A 194 -18.63 6.16 -2.40
C ASP A 194 -19.00 7.58 -2.85
N HIS A 195 -18.01 8.41 -3.20
CA HIS A 195 -18.17 9.84 -3.44
C HIS A 195 -17.78 10.29 -4.86
N LEU A 196 -17.73 9.39 -5.84
CA LEU A 196 -17.32 9.73 -7.21
C LEU A 196 -18.23 10.80 -7.84
N ASP A 197 -19.56 10.64 -7.76
CA ASP A 197 -20.51 11.64 -8.29
C ASP A 197 -20.38 13.00 -7.59
N TYR A 198 -20.14 12.99 -6.27
CA TYR A 198 -19.91 14.22 -5.51
C TYR A 198 -18.62 14.91 -5.95
N LEU A 199 -17.56 14.16 -6.22
CA LEU A 199 -16.29 14.70 -6.72
C LEU A 199 -16.41 15.21 -8.16
N ALA A 200 -17.22 14.56 -9.01
CA ALA A 200 -17.51 15.02 -10.36
C ALA A 200 -18.20 16.39 -10.35
N ASP A 201 -19.13 16.60 -9.41
CA ASP A 201 -19.82 17.88 -9.17
C ASP A 201 -18.93 18.92 -8.45
N ASN A 202 -17.80 18.50 -7.86
CA ASN A 202 -16.88 19.36 -7.13
C ASN A 202 -15.41 19.23 -7.62
N PRO A 203 -15.08 19.61 -8.87
CA PRO A 203 -13.73 19.48 -9.42
C PRO A 203 -12.59 20.11 -8.59
N PRO A 204 -12.76 21.25 -7.89
CA PRO A 204 -11.71 21.79 -7.03
C PRO A 204 -11.25 20.82 -5.93
N LEU A 205 -12.14 19.93 -5.47
CA LEU A 205 -11.81 18.94 -4.44
C LEU A 205 -10.86 17.86 -4.97
N ILE A 206 -10.94 17.53 -6.26
CA ILE A 206 -10.01 16.63 -6.94
C ILE A 206 -8.59 17.19 -6.86
N PHE A 207 -8.42 18.47 -7.18
CA PHE A 207 -7.12 19.15 -7.06
C PHE A 207 -6.64 19.24 -5.61
N ASN A 208 -7.56 19.43 -4.65
CA ASN A 208 -7.19 19.44 -3.24
C ASN A 208 -6.61 18.08 -2.79
N ILE A 209 -7.25 16.97 -3.17
CA ILE A 209 -6.76 15.61 -2.90
C ILE A 209 -5.40 15.39 -3.58
N ALA A 210 -5.26 15.77 -4.84
CA ALA A 210 -4.02 15.61 -5.59
C ALA A 210 -2.85 16.40 -4.98
N ASN A 211 -3.08 17.68 -4.60
CA ASN A 211 -2.08 18.53 -3.96
C ASN A 211 -1.70 18.01 -2.58
N PHE A 212 -2.68 17.50 -1.81
CA PHE A 212 -2.41 16.82 -0.56
C PHE A 212 -1.49 15.62 -0.77
N ALA A 213 -1.79 14.75 -1.73
CA ALA A 213 -0.97 13.58 -2.04
C ALA A 213 0.46 13.97 -2.46
N ALA A 214 0.63 14.95 -3.35
CA ALA A 214 1.94 15.46 -3.75
C ALA A 214 2.75 16.02 -2.55
N GLY A 215 2.10 16.76 -1.65
CA GLY A 215 2.72 17.26 -0.42
C GLY A 215 3.12 16.16 0.56
N VAL A 216 2.38 15.05 0.59
CA VAL A 216 2.69 13.87 1.41
C VAL A 216 3.82 13.03 0.80
N ALA A 217 3.93 12.96 -0.54
CA ALA A 217 4.93 12.16 -1.25
C ALA A 217 6.36 12.50 -0.82
N SER A 218 6.70 13.79 -0.79
CA SER A 218 8.02 14.25 -0.35
C SER A 218 8.37 13.80 1.08
N LYS A 219 7.38 13.73 1.98
CA LYS A 219 7.57 13.28 3.38
C LYS A 219 7.74 11.77 3.45
N VAL A 220 6.94 11.02 2.70
CA VAL A 220 7.04 9.56 2.60
C VAL A 220 8.44 9.17 2.12
N ARG A 221 8.89 9.79 1.03
CA ARG A 221 10.22 9.61 0.47
C ARG A 221 11.32 9.95 1.47
N SER A 222 11.25 11.11 2.13
CA SER A 222 12.26 11.53 3.11
C SER A 222 12.35 10.55 4.29
N ASP A 223 11.21 10.12 4.83
CA ASP A 223 11.16 9.12 5.92
C ASP A 223 11.77 7.78 5.50
N ASP A 224 11.49 7.32 4.28
CA ASP A 224 12.01 6.05 3.77
C ASP A 224 13.51 6.15 3.45
N LEU A 225 13.96 7.24 2.82
CA LEU A 225 15.38 7.52 2.59
C LEU A 225 16.16 7.58 3.89
N GLY A 226 15.64 8.22 4.94
CA GLY A 226 16.29 8.24 6.24
C GLY A 226 16.58 6.82 6.75
N ARG A 227 15.58 5.94 6.69
CA ARG A 227 15.74 4.53 7.10
C ARG A 227 16.67 3.73 6.19
N ILE A 228 16.64 3.98 4.88
CA ILE A 228 17.46 3.23 3.92
C ILE A 228 18.92 3.70 3.99
N ASN A 229 19.19 4.99 4.14
CA ASN A 229 20.55 5.51 4.26
C ASN A 229 21.30 4.86 5.44
N ASP A 230 20.61 4.58 6.54
CA ASP A 230 21.15 3.89 7.71
C ASP A 230 21.41 2.39 7.49
N ARG A 231 20.79 1.79 6.47
CA ARG A 231 20.75 0.33 6.29
C ARG A 231 21.41 -0.14 5.00
N ILE A 232 21.52 0.71 3.98
CA ILE A 232 21.89 0.31 2.61
C ILE A 232 23.22 -0.45 2.57
N VAL A 233 24.16 -0.07 3.43
CA VAL A 233 25.46 -0.70 3.56
C VAL A 233 25.34 -2.14 4.06
N ASP A 234 24.52 -2.37 5.10
CA ASP A 234 24.21 -3.71 5.59
C ASP A 234 23.42 -4.53 4.55
N LEU A 235 22.49 -3.89 3.82
CA LEU A 235 21.66 -4.54 2.80
C LEU A 235 22.48 -4.98 1.58
N CYS A 236 23.64 -4.38 1.34
CA CYS A 236 24.58 -4.76 0.27
C CYS A 236 25.64 -5.77 0.74
N ALA A 237 25.68 -6.11 2.03
CA ALA A 237 26.63 -7.04 2.62
C ALA A 237 28.10 -6.76 2.26
N PHE A 238 28.51 -5.48 2.21
CA PHE A 238 29.88 -5.12 1.87
C PHE A 238 30.88 -5.59 2.93
N GLU A 239 32.04 -6.08 2.49
CA GLU A 239 33.19 -6.34 3.36
C GLU A 239 33.80 -5.03 3.88
N ASP A 240 34.19 -4.99 5.16
CA ASP A 240 34.68 -3.80 5.89
C ASP A 240 33.94 -2.49 5.53
N PRO A 241 32.65 -2.38 5.90
CA PRO A 241 31.78 -1.30 5.44
C PRO A 241 31.95 0.02 6.19
N ARG A 242 32.86 0.12 7.17
CA ARG A 242 32.86 1.19 8.18
C ARG A 242 32.84 2.59 7.56
N LEU A 243 33.62 2.81 6.51
CA LEU A 243 33.69 4.10 5.80
C LEU A 243 32.42 4.40 5.01
N LEU A 244 31.71 3.38 4.51
CA LEU A 244 30.47 3.53 3.75
C LEU A 244 29.28 3.93 4.61
N ASN A 245 29.38 3.81 5.95
CA ASN A 245 28.34 4.35 6.82
C ASN A 245 28.26 5.88 6.76
N ILE A 246 29.34 6.55 6.35
CA ILE A 246 29.33 7.96 6.01
C ILE A 246 28.87 8.07 4.55
N LYS A 247 27.74 8.75 4.32
CA LYS A 247 27.12 8.84 3.00
C LYS A 247 28.05 9.42 1.93
N ASP A 248 28.80 10.45 2.27
CA ASP A 248 29.75 11.14 1.38
C ASP A 248 30.84 10.20 0.81
N ASN A 249 31.09 9.06 1.45
CA ASN A 249 32.07 8.07 0.98
C ASN A 249 31.46 7.04 -0.01
N ARG A 250 30.16 7.13 -0.31
CA ARG A 250 29.47 6.21 -1.22
C ARG A 250 29.53 6.71 -2.66
N GLY A 251 28.67 6.19 -3.52
CA GLY A 251 28.57 6.58 -4.91
C GLY A 251 29.88 6.32 -5.65
N TRP A 252 30.34 7.34 -6.37
CA TRP A 252 31.59 7.28 -7.15
C TRP A 252 32.84 7.59 -6.33
N GLN A 253 32.73 7.78 -5.01
CA GLN A 253 33.88 7.90 -4.11
C GLN A 253 34.44 6.54 -3.69
N ASP A 254 33.62 5.48 -3.70
CA ASP A 254 34.02 4.11 -3.39
C ASP A 254 33.60 3.16 -4.51
N SER A 255 34.52 2.28 -4.93
CA SER A 255 34.30 1.38 -6.06
C SER A 255 33.20 0.35 -5.80
N ARG A 256 32.92 -0.04 -4.55
CA ARG A 256 31.89 -1.04 -4.24
C ARG A 256 30.49 -0.47 -4.53
N THR A 257 30.20 0.71 -4.00
CA THR A 257 28.95 1.43 -4.28
C THR A 257 28.89 1.96 -5.72
N GLY A 258 30.03 2.39 -6.27
CA GLY A 258 30.13 2.85 -7.64
C GLY A 258 29.85 1.72 -8.64
N ARG A 259 30.25 0.49 -8.33
CA ARG A 259 29.93 -0.69 -9.16
C ARG A 259 28.44 -0.94 -9.22
N LEU A 260 27.74 -0.85 -8.08
CA LEU A 260 26.28 -1.01 -8.01
C LEU A 260 25.53 0.08 -8.81
N LEU A 261 26.04 1.31 -8.82
CA LEU A 261 25.51 2.41 -9.63
C LEU A 261 25.96 2.37 -11.10
N CYS A 262 26.94 1.53 -11.44
CA CYS A 262 27.46 1.43 -12.79
C CYS A 262 26.41 0.84 -13.74
N PRO A 263 26.08 1.53 -14.85
CA PRO A 263 25.22 0.97 -15.86
C PRO A 263 25.76 -0.33 -16.44
N LEU A 264 24.87 -1.27 -16.74
CA LEU A 264 25.24 -2.60 -17.26
C LEU A 264 26.19 -2.52 -18.46
N ARG A 265 25.92 -1.62 -19.43
CA ARG A 265 26.76 -1.42 -20.63
C ARG A 265 28.18 -0.93 -20.33
N TYR A 266 28.43 -0.39 -19.15
CA TYR A 266 29.73 0.08 -18.72
C TYR A 266 30.41 -0.85 -17.71
N LEU A 267 29.73 -1.92 -17.28
CA LEU A 267 30.20 -2.76 -16.18
C LEU A 267 31.55 -3.43 -16.48
N GLN A 268 31.73 -3.95 -17.70
CA GLN A 268 33.03 -4.51 -18.11
C GLN A 268 34.16 -3.48 -18.07
N LYS A 269 33.89 -2.25 -18.50
CA LYS A 269 34.86 -1.15 -18.45
C LYS A 269 35.14 -0.73 -17.01
N PHE A 270 34.12 -0.70 -16.16
CA PHE A 270 34.26 -0.45 -14.73
C PHE A 270 35.17 -1.49 -14.09
N ASP A 271 34.87 -2.78 -14.29
CA ASP A 271 35.59 -3.90 -13.66
C ASP A 271 37.05 -3.97 -14.10
N SER A 272 37.39 -3.46 -15.30
CA SER A 272 38.78 -3.38 -15.78
C SER A 272 39.66 -2.39 -15.01
N ASP A 273 39.09 -1.27 -14.53
CA ASP A 273 39.79 -0.25 -13.75
C ASP A 273 38.77 0.60 -12.95
N PRO A 274 38.29 0.09 -11.79
CA PRO A 274 37.23 0.74 -11.02
C PRO A 274 37.60 2.16 -10.58
N GLY A 275 38.83 2.37 -10.12
CA GLY A 275 39.31 3.66 -9.63
C GLY A 275 39.33 4.72 -10.72
N ARG A 276 39.82 4.37 -11.91
CA ARG A 276 39.81 5.27 -13.06
C ARG A 276 38.40 5.52 -13.58
N PHE A 277 37.54 4.51 -13.62
CA PHE A 277 36.16 4.69 -14.05
C PHE A 277 35.42 5.67 -13.10
N CYS A 278 35.47 5.44 -11.79
CA CYS A 278 34.89 6.33 -10.79
C CYS A 278 35.42 7.77 -10.93
N THR A 279 36.73 7.93 -11.13
CA THR A 279 37.34 9.26 -11.37
C THR A 279 36.82 9.93 -12.63
N ASN A 280 36.68 9.18 -13.73
CA ASN A 280 36.13 9.70 -14.98
C ASN A 280 34.66 10.10 -14.84
N VAL A 281 33.86 9.38 -14.06
CA VAL A 281 32.47 9.77 -13.78
C VAL A 281 32.41 11.08 -12.98
N ARG A 282 33.19 11.19 -11.89
CA ARG A 282 33.28 12.43 -11.08
C ARG A 282 33.73 13.63 -11.90
N ASN A 283 34.66 13.42 -12.83
CA ASN A 283 35.14 14.44 -13.75
C ASN A 283 34.23 14.67 -14.99
N ARG A 284 33.04 14.05 -15.02
CA ARG A 284 32.03 14.18 -16.10
C ARG A 284 32.53 13.74 -17.48
N LEU A 285 33.51 12.84 -17.52
CA LEU A 285 34.05 12.23 -18.74
C LEU A 285 33.25 11.01 -19.20
N VAL A 286 32.40 10.46 -18.33
CA VAL A 286 31.43 9.41 -18.65
C VAL A 286 30.02 10.01 -18.59
N ARG A 287 29.20 9.73 -19.60
CA ARG A 287 27.80 10.16 -19.65
C ARG A 287 26.90 8.99 -19.29
N ILE A 288 26.15 9.15 -18.21
CA ILE A 288 25.17 8.18 -17.71
C ILE A 288 23.78 8.81 -17.89
N PHE A 289 22.93 8.16 -18.68
CA PHE A 289 21.56 8.61 -19.00
C PHE A 289 20.52 8.00 -18.05
N SER A 290 19.29 8.52 -18.04
CA SER A 290 18.19 7.91 -17.26
C SER A 290 17.88 6.45 -17.61
N THR A 291 18.08 6.10 -18.89
CA THR A 291 17.87 4.75 -19.43
C THR A 291 19.09 3.85 -19.27
N ASP A 292 20.17 4.37 -18.69
CA ASP A 292 21.34 3.58 -18.32
C ASP A 292 21.11 2.98 -16.92
N TYR A 293 20.41 1.86 -16.89
CA TYR A 293 19.99 1.22 -15.65
C TYR A 293 21.20 0.71 -14.83
N PRO A 294 21.31 1.08 -13.54
CA PRO A 294 22.43 0.68 -12.69
C PRO A 294 22.42 -0.83 -12.41
N SER A 295 23.61 -1.41 -12.23
CA SER A 295 23.80 -2.85 -12.09
C SER A 295 23.06 -3.46 -10.89
N PHE A 296 22.79 -2.70 -9.82
CA PHE A 296 22.02 -3.20 -8.67
C PHE A 296 20.57 -3.57 -9.01
N LEU A 297 20.05 -3.14 -10.17
CA LEU A 297 18.74 -3.55 -10.66
C LEU A 297 18.75 -4.93 -11.31
N TYR A 298 19.93 -5.48 -11.61
CA TYR A 298 20.07 -6.72 -12.36
C TYR A 298 20.50 -7.88 -11.47
N ASP A 299 19.92 -9.05 -11.72
CA ASP A 299 20.62 -10.30 -11.47
C ASP A 299 21.65 -10.50 -12.60
N LEU A 300 22.92 -10.25 -12.29
CA LEU A 300 24.00 -10.31 -13.27
C LEU A 300 24.27 -11.73 -13.79
N SER A 301 23.80 -12.77 -13.11
CA SER A 301 23.94 -14.16 -13.57
C SER A 301 22.97 -14.50 -14.71
N LEU A 302 21.88 -13.74 -14.83
CA LEU A 302 20.84 -13.92 -15.84
C LEU A 302 21.03 -13.01 -17.06
N VAL A 303 21.90 -12.01 -16.97
CA VAL A 303 22.11 -11.05 -18.06
C VAL A 303 22.51 -11.77 -19.34
N ASN A 304 21.76 -11.51 -20.40
CA ASN A 304 21.96 -12.09 -21.72
C ASN A 304 21.99 -10.98 -22.77
N ALA A 305 22.94 -11.04 -23.71
CA ALA A 305 23.03 -10.07 -24.79
C ALA A 305 21.88 -10.18 -25.80
N ASP A 306 21.28 -11.37 -25.92
CA ASP A 306 20.18 -11.65 -26.86
C ASP A 306 18.79 -11.41 -26.24
N ASP A 307 18.73 -11.23 -24.91
CA ASP A 307 17.49 -10.91 -24.19
C ASP A 307 17.69 -9.65 -23.32
N PRO A 308 17.21 -8.48 -23.78
CA PRO A 308 17.49 -7.20 -23.12
C PRO A 308 16.81 -7.03 -21.75
N VAL A 309 15.82 -7.87 -21.42
CA VAL A 309 15.12 -7.82 -20.12
C VAL A 309 15.62 -8.92 -19.16
N ALA A 310 16.53 -9.77 -19.59
CA ALA A 310 17.08 -10.85 -18.77
C ALA A 310 17.79 -10.29 -17.52
N GLY A 311 17.36 -10.77 -16.35
CA GLY A 311 17.85 -10.32 -15.05
C GLY A 311 17.39 -8.91 -14.63
N PHE A 312 16.71 -8.14 -15.49
CA PHE A 312 16.27 -6.79 -15.16
C PHE A 312 15.22 -6.78 -14.04
N LEU A 313 15.37 -5.85 -13.10
CA LEU A 313 14.60 -5.73 -11.85
C LEU A 313 14.66 -6.96 -10.93
N ARG A 314 15.68 -7.82 -11.07
CA ARG A 314 15.92 -9.00 -10.20
C ARG A 314 17.12 -8.87 -9.28
N GLY A 315 17.74 -7.70 -9.22
CA GLY A 315 18.92 -7.51 -8.38
C GLY A 315 18.64 -7.72 -6.89
N GLU A 316 19.53 -8.45 -6.22
CA GLU A 316 19.39 -8.81 -4.79
C GLU A 316 19.29 -7.57 -3.88
N VAL A 317 20.10 -6.55 -4.15
CA VAL A 317 20.07 -5.28 -3.41
C VAL A 317 18.69 -4.62 -3.53
N LEU A 318 18.09 -4.63 -4.72
CA LEU A 318 16.75 -4.08 -4.94
C LEU A 318 15.70 -4.82 -4.10
N VAL A 319 15.75 -6.16 -4.06
CA VAL A 319 14.86 -7.00 -3.23
C VAL A 319 15.05 -6.69 -1.74
N ASN A 320 16.29 -6.58 -1.27
CA ASN A 320 16.61 -6.28 0.12
C ASN A 320 16.11 -4.89 0.55
N VAL A 321 16.25 -3.88 -0.32
CA VAL A 321 15.70 -2.54 -0.05
C VAL A 321 14.17 -2.58 -0.04
N TYR A 322 13.54 -3.31 -0.96
CA TYR A 322 12.08 -3.47 -0.99
C TYR A 322 11.57 -4.06 0.31
N LYS A 323 12.17 -5.17 0.75
CA LYS A 323 11.86 -5.82 2.02
C LYS A 323 12.04 -4.86 3.21
N SER A 324 13.15 -4.12 3.25
CA SER A 324 13.41 -3.13 4.31
C SER A 324 12.33 -2.03 4.40
N VAL A 325 11.76 -1.60 3.27
CA VAL A 325 10.72 -0.57 3.18
C VAL A 325 9.33 -1.13 3.48
N MET A 326 8.94 -2.22 2.81
CA MET A 326 7.57 -2.72 2.81
C MET A 326 7.31 -3.73 3.93
N THR A 327 8.20 -4.71 4.11
CA THR A 327 8.04 -5.83 5.06
C THR A 327 8.85 -5.65 6.35
N GLY A 328 9.70 -4.63 6.43
CA GLY A 328 10.46 -4.22 7.60
C GLY A 328 11.82 -4.93 7.74
N LYS A 329 12.69 -4.37 8.60
CA LYS A 329 14.09 -4.81 8.77
C LYS A 329 14.23 -6.31 9.06
N SER A 330 13.35 -6.88 9.87
CA SER A 330 13.40 -8.30 10.24
C SER A 330 13.29 -9.24 9.05
N SER A 331 12.56 -8.86 8.00
CA SER A 331 12.38 -9.69 6.79
C SER A 331 13.65 -9.88 5.95
N VAL A 332 14.69 -9.06 6.17
CA VAL A 332 15.98 -9.18 5.48
C VAL A 332 16.99 -9.95 6.34
N PHE A 333 17.01 -9.70 7.65
CA PHE A 333 18.08 -10.19 8.54
C PHE A 333 17.69 -11.39 9.42
N GLN A 334 16.44 -11.86 9.40
CA GLN A 334 16.01 -13.00 10.21
C GLN A 334 15.82 -14.27 9.37
N ALA A 335 16.75 -15.22 9.53
CA ALA A 335 16.57 -16.62 9.16
C ALA A 335 15.90 -17.46 10.27
N SER A 336 15.64 -16.89 11.45
CA SER A 336 15.34 -17.64 12.68
C SER A 336 13.89 -17.55 13.21
N GLY A 337 12.95 -17.04 12.41
CA GLY A 337 11.50 -17.10 12.73
C GLY A 337 11.03 -16.35 13.99
N ARG A 338 11.91 -15.64 14.72
CA ARG A 338 11.53 -14.92 15.94
C ARG A 338 11.09 -13.50 15.63
N SER A 339 9.77 -13.27 15.70
CA SER A 339 9.13 -11.95 15.74
C SER A 339 9.89 -10.98 16.64
N THR A 340 10.61 -10.02 16.05
CA THR A 340 11.09 -8.86 16.81
C THR A 340 9.89 -8.09 17.33
N ARG A 341 9.92 -7.73 18.62
CA ARG A 341 8.97 -6.85 19.30
C ARG A 341 9.11 -5.41 18.76
N GLY A 342 8.76 -5.22 17.49
CA GLY A 342 8.89 -3.97 16.74
C GLY A 342 7.56 -3.52 16.13
N GLN A 343 7.54 -2.32 15.56
CA GLN A 343 6.39 -1.80 14.82
C GLN A 343 6.02 -2.76 13.69
N LYS A 344 4.72 -2.94 13.44
CA LYS A 344 4.22 -3.75 12.31
C LYS A 344 4.76 -3.16 11.00
N SER A 345 5.11 -4.03 10.05
CA SER A 345 5.56 -3.61 8.73
C SER A 345 4.45 -2.90 7.95
N VAL A 346 4.82 -2.11 6.93
CA VAL A 346 3.86 -1.43 6.06
C VAL A 346 2.92 -2.47 5.42
N ALA A 347 3.48 -3.56 4.91
CA ALA A 347 2.73 -4.67 4.34
C ALA A 347 1.73 -5.27 5.36
N ALA A 348 2.14 -5.50 6.61
CA ALA A 348 1.27 -6.04 7.64
C ALA A 348 0.18 -5.05 8.10
N VAL A 349 0.50 -3.76 8.20
CA VAL A 349 -0.46 -2.71 8.60
C VAL A 349 -1.57 -2.57 7.56
N HIS A 350 -1.22 -2.68 6.28
CA HIS A 350 -2.14 -2.47 5.17
C HIS A 350 -2.60 -3.76 4.48
N LYS A 351 -2.25 -4.92 5.04
CA LYS A 351 -2.60 -6.26 4.51
C LYS A 351 -2.23 -6.42 3.03
N MET A 352 -1.02 -6.00 2.68
CA MET A 352 -0.50 -6.22 1.33
C MET A 352 -0.21 -7.71 1.14
N CYS A 353 -0.67 -8.24 0.01
CA CYS A 353 -0.43 -9.61 -0.43
C CYS A 353 0.25 -9.67 -1.81
N GLN A 354 0.43 -8.52 -2.46
CA GLN A 354 1.01 -8.44 -3.81
C GLN A 354 1.91 -7.21 -3.93
N VAL A 355 2.95 -7.36 -4.74
CA VAL A 355 3.85 -6.32 -5.24
C VAL A 355 3.26 -5.76 -6.52
N ASN A 356 3.48 -4.47 -6.78
CA ASN A 356 3.23 -3.87 -8.08
C ASN A 356 4.51 -3.24 -8.66
N LEU A 357 4.54 -3.01 -9.97
CA LEU A 357 5.70 -2.45 -10.66
C LEU A 357 6.12 -1.08 -10.09
N HIS A 358 5.15 -0.20 -9.88
CA HIS A 358 5.39 1.16 -9.40
C HIS A 358 6.08 1.20 -8.03
N SER A 359 5.79 0.24 -7.15
CA SER A 359 6.45 0.09 -5.86
C SER A 359 7.89 -0.42 -5.98
N ILE A 360 8.17 -1.25 -6.99
CA ILE A 360 9.54 -1.66 -7.33
C ILE A 360 10.32 -0.45 -7.85
N ILE A 361 9.73 0.34 -8.75
CA ILE A 361 10.32 1.58 -9.29
C ILE A 361 10.61 2.59 -8.17
N TYR A 362 9.65 2.80 -7.26
CA TYR A 362 9.83 3.65 -6.08
C TYR A 362 11.07 3.24 -5.29
N VAL A 363 11.16 1.96 -4.92
CA VAL A 363 12.29 1.40 -4.16
C VAL A 363 13.60 1.48 -4.94
N ALA A 364 13.59 1.29 -6.27
CA ALA A 364 14.77 1.44 -7.11
C ALA A 364 15.36 2.85 -7.03
N LEU A 365 14.52 3.89 -7.08
CA LEU A 365 14.99 5.26 -6.93
C LEU A 365 15.58 5.51 -5.53
N LEU A 366 14.93 4.99 -4.48
CA LEU A 366 15.43 5.11 -3.11
C LEU A 366 16.81 4.43 -2.95
N ALA A 367 16.96 3.22 -3.49
CA ALA A 367 18.21 2.47 -3.47
C ALA A 367 19.32 3.24 -4.18
N ARG A 368 19.04 3.77 -5.39
CA ARG A 368 20.00 4.61 -6.14
C ARG A 368 20.45 5.81 -5.32
N SER A 369 19.52 6.54 -4.70
CA SER A 369 19.84 7.71 -3.86
C SER A 369 20.63 7.34 -2.59
N ALA A 370 20.34 6.19 -1.99
CA ALA A 370 21.03 5.74 -0.78
C ALA A 370 22.46 5.22 -1.05
N LEU A 371 22.67 4.64 -2.24
CA LEU A 371 23.98 4.20 -2.74
C LEU A 371 24.86 5.36 -3.21
N GLY A 372 24.28 6.53 -3.50
CA GLY A 372 24.99 7.74 -3.88
C GLY A 372 25.60 8.50 -2.70
N ASP A 373 26.44 9.48 -3.01
CA ASP A 373 27.09 10.41 -2.07
C ASP A 373 26.26 11.68 -1.83
N ASN A 374 25.24 11.95 -2.63
CA ASN A 374 24.43 13.16 -2.57
C ASN A 374 23.07 12.93 -1.90
N GLU A 375 22.47 14.02 -1.42
CA GLU A 375 21.05 14.03 -1.08
C GLU A 375 20.18 13.73 -2.30
N TRP A 376 18.91 13.40 -2.08
CA TRP A 376 17.97 13.16 -3.17
C TRP A 376 17.90 14.37 -4.10
N SER A 377 17.94 14.09 -5.40
CA SER A 377 17.72 15.06 -6.46
C SER A 377 17.00 14.39 -7.62
N ASP A 378 16.06 15.10 -8.22
CA ASP A 378 15.35 14.62 -9.42
C ASP A 378 16.27 14.64 -10.66
N VAL A 379 17.43 15.29 -10.55
CA VAL A 379 18.46 15.39 -11.58
C VAL A 379 19.83 14.97 -11.04
N ASP A 380 20.58 14.23 -11.84
CA ASP A 380 21.96 13.83 -11.52
C ASP A 380 22.85 14.14 -12.72
N GLY A 381 23.61 15.23 -12.60
CA GLY A 381 24.35 15.81 -13.71
C GLY A 381 23.42 16.34 -14.81
N LYS A 382 23.86 16.21 -16.07
CA LYS A 382 23.16 16.76 -17.25
C LYS A 382 22.19 15.78 -17.90
N PHE A 383 22.42 14.48 -17.74
CA PHE A 383 21.82 13.44 -18.59
C PHE A 383 20.87 12.50 -17.84
N TRP A 384 20.94 12.48 -16.51
CA TRP A 384 20.06 11.65 -15.70
C TRP A 384 18.98 12.51 -15.03
N LYS A 385 17.74 12.07 -15.21
CA LYS A 385 16.51 12.57 -14.60
C LYS A 385 15.69 11.39 -14.08
N ALA A 386 15.18 11.52 -12.86
CA ALA A 386 14.41 10.47 -12.19
C ALA A 386 13.09 10.17 -12.90
N GLU A 387 12.35 11.20 -13.33
CA GLU A 387 11.09 11.06 -14.08
C GLU A 387 11.29 10.22 -15.36
N ASN A 388 12.33 10.53 -16.14
CA ASN A 388 12.66 9.75 -17.34
C ASN A 388 12.98 8.28 -17.05
N PHE A 389 13.57 7.97 -15.88
CA PHE A 389 13.80 6.58 -15.45
C PHE A 389 12.47 5.89 -15.11
N VAL A 390 11.56 6.56 -14.40
CA VAL A 390 10.22 6.02 -14.10
C VAL A 390 9.48 5.71 -15.40
N SER A 391 9.37 6.70 -16.29
CA SER A 391 8.66 6.53 -17.57
C SER A 391 9.29 5.45 -18.44
N SER A 392 10.63 5.33 -18.48
CA SER A 392 11.27 4.31 -19.31
C SER A 392 11.07 2.88 -18.79
N VAL A 393 10.96 2.68 -17.47
CA VAL A 393 10.65 1.36 -16.92
C VAL A 393 9.17 1.00 -17.14
N ALA A 394 8.27 1.97 -16.99
CA ALA A 394 6.85 1.77 -17.29
C ALA A 394 6.62 1.44 -18.78
N GLU A 395 7.30 2.13 -19.69
CA GLU A 395 7.25 1.83 -21.13
C GLU A 395 7.75 0.40 -21.45
N ILE A 396 8.81 -0.08 -20.77
CA ILE A 396 9.28 -1.47 -20.93
C ILE A 396 8.19 -2.45 -20.49
N ALA A 397 7.57 -2.22 -19.32
CA ALA A 397 6.49 -3.08 -18.84
C ALA A 397 5.30 -3.13 -19.80
N TRP A 398 4.92 -1.96 -20.34
CA TRP A 398 3.87 -1.85 -21.35
C TRP A 398 4.22 -2.58 -22.64
N THR A 399 5.46 -2.44 -23.11
CA THR A 399 5.94 -3.04 -24.37
C THR A 399 6.10 -4.56 -24.25
N PHE A 400 6.47 -5.07 -23.07
CA PHE A 400 6.77 -6.48 -22.82
C PHE A 400 5.83 -7.08 -21.77
N PRO A 401 4.53 -7.29 -22.07
CA PRO A 401 3.53 -7.74 -21.08
C PRO A 401 3.80 -9.14 -20.54
N ALA A 402 4.35 -10.05 -21.34
CA ALA A 402 4.73 -11.39 -20.87
C ALA A 402 5.86 -11.31 -19.82
N TRP A 403 6.83 -10.41 -20.02
CA TRP A 403 7.89 -10.16 -19.04
C TRP A 403 7.31 -9.48 -17.79
N TYR A 404 6.37 -8.54 -17.94
CA TYR A 404 5.67 -7.91 -16.81
C TYR A 404 4.97 -8.94 -15.91
N ASP A 405 4.19 -9.84 -16.50
CA ASP A 405 3.50 -10.89 -15.74
C ASP A 405 4.50 -11.82 -15.02
N GLU A 406 5.59 -12.20 -15.70
CA GLU A 406 6.65 -13.02 -15.12
C GLU A 406 7.37 -12.31 -13.96
N ILE A 407 7.76 -11.04 -14.13
CA ILE A 407 8.50 -10.30 -13.11
C ILE A 407 7.64 -10.03 -11.88
N ILE A 408 6.37 -9.67 -12.04
CA ILE A 408 5.45 -9.49 -10.90
C ILE A 408 5.23 -10.81 -10.16
N SER A 409 5.04 -11.92 -10.89
CA SER A 409 4.96 -13.25 -10.29
C SER A 409 6.22 -13.60 -9.50
N TRP A 410 7.40 -13.34 -10.07
CA TRP A 410 8.68 -13.54 -9.38
C TRP A 410 8.79 -12.70 -8.10
N TRP A 411 8.44 -11.41 -8.16
CA TRP A 411 8.48 -10.51 -7.00
C TRP A 411 7.52 -10.94 -5.89
N ASN A 412 6.32 -11.39 -6.22
CA ASN A 412 5.37 -11.91 -5.22
C ASN A 412 5.98 -13.09 -4.46
N ARG A 413 6.63 -14.04 -5.15
CA ARG A 413 7.36 -15.13 -4.49
C ARG A 413 8.48 -14.63 -3.58
N GLN A 414 9.27 -13.66 -4.04
CA GLN A 414 10.39 -13.13 -3.25
C GLN A 414 9.95 -12.43 -1.96
N ILE A 415 8.78 -11.78 -1.96
CA ILE A 415 8.31 -10.92 -0.87
C ILE A 415 7.31 -11.63 0.05
N PHE A 416 6.37 -12.38 -0.51
CA PHE A 416 5.26 -12.98 0.21
C PHE A 416 5.35 -14.52 0.29
N GLY A 417 6.20 -15.15 -0.51
CA GLY A 417 6.34 -16.61 -0.60
C GLY A 417 5.44 -17.23 -1.67
N ASP A 418 5.49 -18.55 -1.78
CA ASP A 418 4.57 -19.34 -2.61
C ASP A 418 3.33 -19.73 -1.77
N ASP A 419 2.14 -19.25 -2.15
CA ASP A 419 0.89 -19.57 -1.44
C ASP A 419 0.59 -21.09 -1.48
N GLU A 420 1.00 -21.82 -2.53
CA GLU A 420 0.67 -23.24 -2.70
C GLU A 420 1.35 -24.18 -1.68
N GLU A 421 2.58 -23.90 -1.25
CA GLU A 421 3.25 -24.74 -0.23
C GLU A 421 2.64 -24.52 1.16
N LEU A 422 2.32 -23.26 1.51
CA LEU A 422 1.78 -22.92 2.83
C LEU A 422 0.35 -23.41 3.01
N ASP A 423 -0.50 -23.35 1.98
CA ASP A 423 -1.88 -23.82 2.07
C ASP A 423 -1.95 -25.35 2.22
N SER A 424 -1.10 -26.11 1.52
CA SER A 424 -1.08 -27.58 1.63
C SER A 424 -0.59 -28.09 2.99
N ASP A 425 0.42 -27.42 3.56
CA ASP A 425 0.94 -27.74 4.88
C ASP A 425 -0.03 -27.31 5.98
N ALA A 426 -0.64 -26.12 5.85
CA ALA A 426 -1.63 -25.63 6.79
C ALA A 426 -2.93 -26.44 6.77
N GLU A 427 -3.38 -26.90 5.59
CA GLU A 427 -4.54 -27.76 5.45
C GLU A 427 -4.29 -29.14 6.08
N ARG A 428 -3.11 -29.74 5.85
CA ARG A 428 -2.69 -30.98 6.50
C ARG A 428 -2.60 -30.85 8.02
N ASP A 429 -2.06 -29.75 8.52
CA ASP A 429 -1.98 -29.48 9.96
C ASP A 429 -3.37 -29.22 10.55
N LEU A 430 -4.25 -28.54 9.81
CA LEU A 430 -5.64 -28.29 10.18
C LEU A 430 -6.42 -29.60 10.29
N GLU A 431 -6.26 -30.52 9.33
CA GLU A 431 -6.82 -31.87 9.36
C GLU A 431 -6.32 -32.69 10.56
N GLY A 432 -5.08 -32.44 11.01
CA GLY A 432 -4.49 -33.02 12.21
C GLY A 432 -5.00 -32.44 13.53
N THR A 433 -5.80 -31.35 13.51
CA THR A 433 -6.29 -30.74 14.75
C THR A 433 -7.31 -31.62 15.47
N ALA A 434 -7.37 -31.47 16.80
CA ALA A 434 -8.29 -32.20 17.65
C ALA A 434 -9.76 -32.07 17.19
N PHE A 435 -10.15 -30.94 16.60
CA PHE A 435 -11.48 -30.73 16.06
C PHE A 435 -11.80 -31.71 14.93
N TYR A 436 -10.97 -31.78 13.89
CA TYR A 436 -11.17 -32.66 12.75
C TYR A 436 -11.01 -34.14 13.13
N ALA A 437 -10.09 -34.46 14.04
CA ALA A 437 -9.94 -35.79 14.60
C ALA A 437 -11.21 -36.28 15.35
N ILE A 438 -11.84 -35.41 16.15
CA ILE A 438 -13.10 -35.72 16.86
C ILE A 438 -14.25 -35.91 15.88
N MET A 439 -14.36 -35.05 14.85
CA MET A 439 -15.42 -35.14 13.84
C MET A 439 -15.30 -36.41 12.98
N ALA A 440 -14.08 -36.84 12.63
CA ALA A 440 -13.82 -38.08 11.91
C ALA A 440 -14.27 -39.32 12.70
N GLN A 441 -14.08 -39.32 14.03
CA GLN A 441 -14.54 -40.42 14.90
C GLN A 441 -16.07 -40.51 15.00
N GLN A 442 -16.79 -39.38 14.91
CA GLN A 442 -18.26 -39.38 14.91
C GLN A 442 -18.82 -39.96 13.59
N GLY A 443 -18.18 -39.67 12.45
CA GLY A 443 -18.55 -40.24 11.15
C GLY A 443 -18.40 -41.77 11.12
N MET A 444 -17.33 -42.31 11.72
CA MET A 444 -17.12 -43.77 11.81
C MET A 444 -18.09 -44.43 12.80
N ARG A 445 -18.40 -43.79 13.94
CA ARG A 445 -19.40 -44.33 14.88
C ARG A 445 -20.83 -44.32 14.34
N GLY A 446 -21.17 -43.39 13.45
CA GLY A 446 -22.46 -43.36 12.75
C GLY A 446 -22.61 -44.47 11.70
N ALA A 447 -21.52 -44.84 11.02
CA ALA A 447 -21.53 -45.90 10.01
C ALA A 447 -21.62 -47.31 10.60
N SER A 448 -21.08 -47.53 11.81
CA SER A 448 -21.14 -48.83 12.50
C SER A 448 -22.47 -49.11 13.23
N GLY A 449 -23.42 -48.16 13.24
CA GLY A 449 -24.68 -48.26 13.96
C GLY A 449 -25.88 -48.76 13.16
N SER A 450 -25.72 -49.05 11.86
CA SER A 450 -26.80 -49.51 10.98
C SER A 450 -26.54 -50.94 10.48
N GLY A 451 -26.44 -51.88 11.42
CA GLY A 451 -26.48 -53.32 11.16
C GLY A 451 -27.72 -53.92 11.83
N THR A 452 -28.69 -54.28 11.00
CA THR A 452 -29.93 -55.02 11.30
C THR A 452 -29.74 -56.27 12.15
N ASN A 453 -30.71 -56.60 13.01
CA ASN A 453 -31.31 -57.94 13.11
C ASN A 453 -32.62 -57.92 13.92
N ASP A 454 -33.71 -58.31 13.26
CA ASP A 454 -35.01 -58.66 13.82
C ASP A 454 -35.04 -60.15 14.23
N ASN A 455 -35.71 -60.43 15.37
CA ASN A 455 -36.43 -61.67 15.79
C ASN A 455 -35.64 -63.02 15.85
N ASP A 456 -35.89 -64.00 16.72
CA ASP A 456 -37.08 -64.44 17.49
C ASP A 456 -36.61 -65.27 18.73
N GLY A 457 -37.48 -65.39 19.73
CA GLY A 457 -37.80 -66.69 20.36
C GLY A 457 -36.96 -67.25 21.52
N ASN A 458 -37.50 -67.03 22.72
CA ASN A 458 -37.80 -68.03 23.76
C ASN A 458 -36.72 -68.63 24.71
N ASP A 459 -37.23 -68.81 25.95
CA ASP A 459 -36.85 -69.70 27.06
C ASP A 459 -35.70 -69.39 28.05
N ASN A 460 -36.14 -69.12 29.29
CA ASN A 460 -35.75 -69.71 30.58
C ASN A 460 -34.27 -70.12 30.80
N ASP A 461 -33.62 -69.59 31.84
CA ASP A 461 -33.66 -70.10 33.23
C ASP A 461 -32.44 -69.57 34.05
N ASN A 462 -32.68 -69.45 35.35
CA ASN A 462 -31.79 -69.30 36.51
C ASN A 462 -30.25 -69.21 36.36
N GLY A 463 -29.63 -68.36 37.21
CA GLY A 463 -28.22 -68.55 37.58
C GLY A 463 -27.54 -67.42 38.35
N ASN A 464 -27.77 -67.40 39.66
CA ASN A 464 -27.06 -66.79 40.79
C ASN A 464 -25.54 -66.43 40.69
N THR A 465 -25.11 -65.60 41.66
CA THR A 465 -23.75 -65.39 42.25
C THR A 465 -22.71 -64.51 41.51
N ALA A 466 -22.34 -63.33 42.05
CA ALA A 466 -21.28 -63.07 43.07
C ALA A 466 -19.85 -63.18 42.48
N ALA A 467 -18.81 -62.41 42.82
CA ALA A 467 -18.53 -61.25 43.66
C ALA A 467 -17.04 -60.89 43.40
N SER A 468 -16.61 -59.67 43.80
CA SER A 468 -15.22 -59.29 44.17
C SER A 468 -14.13 -59.40 43.08
N GLY A 469 -13.01 -58.67 43.08
CA GLY A 469 -12.35 -57.70 43.94
C GLY A 469 -11.15 -57.17 43.12
N SER A 470 -10.81 -55.90 43.22
CA SER A 470 -9.78 -55.40 44.15
C SER A 470 -8.33 -55.63 43.69
N VAL A 471 -7.69 -54.49 43.37
CA VAL A 471 -6.34 -54.08 43.82
C VAL A 471 -5.11 -54.63 43.09
N GLY A 472 -4.33 -53.68 42.56
CA GLY A 472 -2.98 -53.42 43.10
C GLY A 472 -1.81 -53.71 42.17
N GLY A 473 -0.85 -52.76 42.13
CA GLY A 473 0.54 -53.08 41.81
C GLY A 473 1.29 -52.01 41.03
N GLU A 474 1.72 -50.95 41.72
CA GLU A 474 2.90 -50.17 41.32
C GLU A 474 4.18 -50.98 41.53
N SER A 475 5.18 -50.76 40.67
CA SER A 475 6.64 -50.73 40.94
C SER A 475 7.37 -50.75 39.59
N ALA A 476 7.89 -49.64 39.07
CA ALA A 476 9.14 -48.95 39.43
C ALA A 476 10.44 -49.66 38.98
N THR A 477 11.39 -48.80 38.56
CA THR A 477 12.83 -49.00 38.30
C THR A 477 13.24 -49.50 36.89
N ALA A 478 14.37 -49.12 36.29
CA ALA A 478 15.32 -47.99 36.40
C ALA A 478 16.44 -48.27 35.38
N GLY A 479 17.02 -47.21 34.79
CA GLY A 479 18.36 -47.20 34.16
C GLY A 479 18.48 -47.89 32.80
N SER A 480 19.48 -47.64 31.96
CA SER A 480 20.56 -46.66 31.92
C SER A 480 21.16 -46.73 30.52
N SER A 481 21.81 -45.64 30.14
CA SER A 481 22.71 -45.39 29.01
C SER A 481 23.60 -46.55 28.48
N HIS A 482 23.73 -46.63 27.15
CA HIS A 482 24.99 -46.61 26.34
C HIS A 482 24.59 -46.79 24.85
N ALA A 483 24.93 -45.88 23.92
CA ALA A 483 26.21 -45.51 23.32
C ALA A 483 26.65 -46.42 22.16
N THR A 484 27.02 -45.74 21.05
CA THR A 484 27.89 -46.14 19.91
C THR A 484 27.36 -47.20 18.94
N GLU A 485 27.56 -47.08 17.62
CA GLU A 485 28.48 -46.25 16.81
C GLU A 485 27.77 -45.40 15.74
#